data_AF-A0A162RSH5-F1
#
_entry.id   AF-A0A162RSH5-F1
#
_cell.length_a   1.000
_cell.length_b   1.000
_cell.length_c   1.000
_cell.angle_alpha   90.00
_cell.angle_beta   90.00
_cell.angle_gamma   90.00
#
_symmetry.space_group_name_H-M   'P 1'
#
loop_
_entity.id
_entity.type
_entity.pdbx_description
1 polymer ?
#
loop_
_entity_poly.entity_id
_entity_poly.type
_entity_poly.pdbx_seq_one_letter_code
_entity_poly.pdbx_strand_id
1 'polypeptide(L)'
;MKYHHQQFPNYCWYNSIPHFHQDGGERESLTERLTDAPLNCLKIGSLAPDFNLEGVLGGERIKISLSGQRGRWTVLFFYASDFTFV
;
A
#
# COMPACT_ATOMS: atom_id res chain seq x y z
N MET A 1 26.71 18.06 11.21
CA MET A 1 25.40 18.74 11.30
C MET A 1 24.47 17.87 12.14
N LYS A 2 23.49 18.45 12.84
CA LYS A 2 22.34 17.69 13.37
C LYS A 2 21.18 17.81 12.38
N TYR A 3 20.54 16.69 12.12
CA TYR A 3 19.21 16.65 11.51
C TYR A 3 18.19 16.37 12.66
N HIS A 4 16.88 16.58 12.46
CA HIS A 4 15.85 16.52 13.53
C HIS A 4 14.86 15.37 13.27
N HIS A 5 15.05 14.17 13.85
CA HIS A 5 14.35 12.91 13.46
C HIS A 5 12.87 13.11 13.09
N GLN A 6 12.60 13.17 11.78
CA GLN A 6 11.27 13.51 11.27
C GLN A 6 10.44 12.23 11.26
N GLN A 7 9.56 12.08 12.26
CA GLN A 7 8.57 11.03 12.26
C GLN A 7 7.55 11.32 11.15
N PHE A 8 7.82 10.76 9.98
CA PHE A 8 6.83 10.71 8.90
C PHE A 8 5.57 9.99 9.39
N PRO A 9 4.37 10.33 8.87
CA PRO A 9 3.13 9.67 9.28
C PRO A 9 3.22 8.14 9.09
N ASN A 10 2.37 7.40 9.83
CA ASN A 10 2.45 5.95 10.07
C ASN A 10 2.21 5.03 8.83
N TYR A 11 2.69 5.41 7.65
CA TYR A 11 2.48 4.72 6.39
C TYR A 11 3.16 3.33 6.38
N CYS A 12 2.35 2.32 6.09
CA CYS A 12 2.71 0.91 6.10
C CYS A 12 3.90 0.52 5.22
N TRP A 13 4.18 1.29 4.16
CA TRP A 13 5.31 1.04 3.25
C TRP A 13 6.67 1.37 3.90
N TYR A 14 6.72 2.34 4.82
CA TYR A 14 7.98 2.81 5.41
C TYR A 14 8.56 1.80 6.40
N ASN A 15 7.70 1.23 7.25
CA ASN A 15 8.07 0.19 8.24
C ASN A 15 8.41 -1.18 7.61
N SER A 16 8.40 -1.29 6.27
CA SER A 16 8.82 -2.48 5.53
C SER A 16 10.29 -2.43 5.08
N ILE A 17 10.97 -1.30 5.28
CA ILE A 17 12.38 -1.08 4.92
C ILE A 17 13.27 -1.40 6.13
N PRO A 18 14.37 -2.19 6.01
CA PRO A 18 15.28 -2.42 7.12
C PRO A 18 15.93 -1.10 7.57
N HIS A 19 15.86 -0.81 8.88
CA HIS A 19 16.26 0.47 9.45
C HIS A 19 17.74 0.80 9.21
N PHE A 20 18.02 1.68 8.25
CA PHE A 20 19.22 2.53 8.29
C PHE A 20 18.94 3.73 9.20
N HIS A 21 19.84 3.98 10.15
CA HIS A 21 19.56 4.81 11.32
C HIS A 21 20.33 6.14 11.29
N GLN A 22 19.61 7.26 11.08
CA GLN A 22 19.84 8.60 11.68
C GLN A 22 18.80 9.63 11.16
N ASP A 23 18.70 10.79 11.83
CA ASP A 23 17.79 11.93 11.58
C ASP A 23 17.87 12.51 10.13
N GLY A 24 16.93 13.33 9.59
CA GLY A 24 15.72 14.00 10.12
C GLY A 24 15.46 15.40 9.45
N GLY A 25 14.45 16.17 9.87
CA GLY A 25 14.18 17.55 9.36
C GLY A 25 12.76 18.16 9.53
N GLU A 26 12.28 18.38 10.76
CA GLU A 26 11.11 19.23 11.19
C GLU A 26 10.17 19.85 10.12
N ARG A 27 8.86 19.56 10.18
CA ARG A 27 7.77 20.35 9.57
C ARG A 27 6.37 19.88 10.01
N GLU A 28 5.65 20.70 10.77
CA GLU A 28 4.23 20.48 11.13
C GLU A 28 3.26 21.16 10.12
N SER A 29 1.96 21.16 10.41
CA SER A 29 0.87 21.87 9.69
C SER A 29 0.17 21.16 8.50
N LEU A 30 0.33 19.84 8.32
CA LEU A 30 -0.55 19.05 7.41
C LEU A 30 -1.11 17.75 8.02
N THR A 31 -0.53 17.25 9.11
CA THR A 31 -0.80 15.90 9.63
C THR A 31 -2.15 15.78 10.35
N GLU A 32 -2.64 16.82 11.01
CA GLU A 32 -3.87 16.79 11.82
C GLU A 32 -5.17 16.48 11.04
N ARG A 33 -5.13 16.56 9.70
CA ARG A 33 -6.29 16.26 8.86
C ARG A 33 -6.41 14.79 8.43
N LEU A 34 -5.42 13.95 8.76
CA LEU A 34 -5.48 12.50 8.55
C LEU A 34 -6.04 11.83 9.82
N THR A 35 -7.36 11.77 9.88
CA THR A 35 -8.18 11.29 11.01
C THR A 35 -7.80 9.90 11.52
N ASP A 36 -8.07 9.69 12.81
CA ASP A 36 -7.81 8.55 13.73
C ASP A 36 -8.28 7.14 13.30
N ALA A 37 -8.11 6.78 12.03
CA ALA A 37 -8.33 5.43 11.53
C ALA A 37 -7.02 4.61 11.68
N PRO A 38 -7.04 3.45 12.36
CA PRO A 38 -5.85 2.61 12.47
C PRO A 38 -5.45 2.10 11.08
N LEU A 39 -4.27 2.51 10.62
CA LEU A 39 -3.76 2.16 9.29
C LEU A 39 -3.55 0.64 9.18
N ASN A 40 -4.50 -0.01 8.51
CA ASN A 40 -4.55 -1.46 8.38
C ASN A 40 -3.52 -1.97 7.36
N CYS A 41 -2.26 -2.03 7.80
CA CYS A 41 -1.14 -2.44 6.97
C CYS A 41 -1.27 -3.90 6.50
N LEU A 42 -1.06 -4.10 5.20
CA LEU A 42 -0.84 -5.43 4.62
C LEU A 42 0.34 -6.10 5.33
N LYS A 43 0.11 -7.29 5.89
CA LYS A 43 1.11 -8.07 6.63
C LYS A 43 1.14 -9.51 6.14
N ILE A 44 2.34 -10.09 6.06
CA ILE A 44 2.52 -11.52 5.75
C ILE A 44 1.83 -12.36 6.84
N GLY A 45 1.10 -13.40 6.44
CA GLY A 45 0.37 -14.30 7.35
C GLY A 45 -0.97 -13.76 7.87
N SER A 46 -1.27 -12.46 7.71
CA SER A 46 -2.61 -11.93 7.94
C SER A 46 -3.55 -12.23 6.76
N LEU A 47 -4.86 -12.19 6.97
CA LEU A 47 -5.83 -12.19 5.88
C LEU A 47 -5.57 -10.98 4.98
N ALA A 48 -5.36 -11.23 3.67
CA ALA A 48 -5.24 -10.16 2.69
C ALA A 48 -6.52 -9.30 2.65
N PRO A 49 -6.42 -7.96 2.56
CA PRO A 49 -7.58 -7.09 2.38
C PRO A 49 -8.38 -7.48 1.13
N ASP A 50 -9.70 -7.58 1.27
CA ASP A 50 -10.57 -7.81 0.12
C ASP A 50 -10.67 -6.55 -0.74
N PHE A 51 -10.87 -6.74 -2.04
CA PHE A 51 -11.07 -5.67 -3.01
C PHE A 51 -12.22 -6.03 -3.94
N ASN A 52 -12.81 -5.03 -4.57
CA ASN A 52 -13.77 -5.22 -5.67
C ASN A 52 -13.31 -4.32 -6.82
N LEU A 53 -13.00 -4.92 -7.96
CA LEU A 53 -12.45 -4.22 -9.13
C LEU A 53 -13.20 -4.65 -10.40
N GLU A 54 -13.23 -3.75 -11.38
CA GLU A 54 -13.56 -4.12 -12.76
C GLU A 54 -12.27 -4.52 -13.49
N GLY A 55 -12.36 -5.49 -14.39
CA GLY A 55 -11.22 -6.00 -15.17
C GLY A 55 -11.67 -6.54 -16.53
N VAL A 56 -10.71 -7.01 -17.33
CA VAL A 56 -10.98 -7.58 -18.66
C VAL A 56 -10.50 -9.02 -18.73
N LEU A 57 -11.36 -9.93 -19.20
CA LEU A 57 -11.04 -11.35 -19.41
C LEU A 57 -11.61 -11.78 -20.76
N GLY A 58 -10.78 -12.32 -21.64
CA GLY A 58 -11.20 -12.71 -23.00
C GLY A 58 -11.68 -11.55 -23.90
N GLY A 59 -11.49 -10.31 -23.47
CA GLY A 59 -12.05 -9.11 -24.12
C GLY A 59 -13.34 -8.58 -23.47
N GLU A 60 -13.98 -9.34 -22.59
CA GLU A 60 -15.19 -8.93 -21.88
C GLU A 60 -14.87 -8.24 -20.55
N ARG A 61 -15.74 -7.30 -20.13
CA ARG A 61 -15.63 -6.64 -18.82
C ARG A 61 -16.20 -7.56 -17.74
N ILE A 62 -15.40 -7.83 -16.72
CA ILE A 62 -15.78 -8.64 -15.55
C ILE A 62 -15.68 -7.82 -14.26
N LYS A 63 -16.38 -8.26 -13.21
CA LYS A 63 -16.14 -7.80 -11.83
C LYS A 63 -15.45 -8.91 -11.05
N ILE A 64 -14.40 -8.57 -10.32
CA ILE A 64 -13.59 -9.52 -9.55
C ILE A 64 -13.44 -9.04 -8.11
N SER A 65 -13.56 -9.96 -7.16
CA SER A 65 -13.17 -9.77 -5.76
C SER A 65 -12.18 -10.84 -5.31
N LEU A 66 -11.39 -10.54 -4.27
CA LEU A 66 -10.47 -11.50 -3.69
C LEU A 66 -11.23 -12.57 -2.87
N SER A 67 -12.31 -12.17 -2.20
CA SER A 67 -13.27 -13.08 -1.57
C SER A 67 -13.82 -14.14 -2.53
N GLY A 68 -14.06 -13.78 -3.80
CA GLY A 68 -14.49 -14.71 -4.86
C GLY A 68 -13.42 -15.67 -5.37
N GLN A 69 -12.16 -15.51 -4.97
CA GLN A 69 -11.04 -16.43 -5.31
C GLN A 69 -10.68 -17.42 -4.19
N ARG A 70 -11.45 -17.45 -3.08
CA ARG A 70 -11.23 -18.41 -1.99
C ARG A 70 -11.24 -19.86 -2.48
N GLY A 71 -10.36 -20.67 -1.90
CA GLY A 71 -10.11 -22.06 -2.32
C GLY A 71 -9.10 -22.22 -3.46
N ARG A 72 -8.57 -21.11 -4.02
CA ARG A 72 -7.47 -21.11 -4.99
C ARG A 72 -6.29 -20.28 -4.49
N TRP A 73 -5.08 -20.64 -4.90
CA TRP A 73 -3.93 -19.73 -4.81
C TRP A 73 -4.14 -18.56 -5.77
N THR A 74 -3.96 -17.34 -5.28
CA THR A 74 -4.12 -16.11 -6.04
C THR A 74 -2.83 -15.30 -5.97
N VAL A 75 -2.29 -14.92 -7.13
CA VAL A 75 -1.14 -14.02 -7.23
C VAL A 75 -1.65 -12.65 -7.68
N LEU A 76 -1.35 -11.61 -6.90
CA LEU A 76 -1.63 -10.22 -7.23
C LEU A 76 -0.32 -9.49 -7.45
N PHE A 77 -0.22 -8.73 -8.54
CA PHE A 77 0.90 -7.85 -8.84
C PHE A 77 0.37 -6.49 -9.31
N PHE A 78 1.18 -5.45 -9.15
CA PHE A 78 0.90 -4.09 -9.62
C PHE A 78 1.96 -3.70 -10.64
N TYR A 79 1.57 -2.94 -11.66
CA TYR A 79 2.45 -2.34 -12.67
C TYR A 79 2.14 -0.84 -12.78
N ALA A 80 3.04 -0.06 -13.38
CA ALA A 80 3.02 1.40 -13.25
C ALA A 80 1.95 2.10 -14.11
N SER A 81 1.83 1.71 -15.38
CA SER A 81 0.89 2.27 -16.36
C SER A 81 0.76 1.33 -17.55
N ASP A 82 -0.35 1.40 -18.28
CA ASP A 82 -0.44 0.90 -19.65
C ASP A 82 0.47 1.72 -20.58
N PHE A 83 0.85 1.11 -21.71
CA PHE A 83 1.55 1.73 -22.85
C PHE A 83 2.81 2.54 -22.52
N THR A 84 3.66 2.04 -21.61
CA THR A 84 5.03 2.54 -21.45
C THR A 84 5.87 2.28 -22.71
N PHE A 85 6.78 3.19 -23.05
CA PHE A 85 7.73 3.01 -24.13
C PHE A 85 8.66 1.79 -23.91
N VAL A 86 9.09 1.18 -25.02
CA VAL A 86 10.03 0.04 -25.11
C VAL A 86 11.08 0.32 -26.18
#